data_AF-A0A1E5QL18-F1
#
_entry.id   AF-A0A1E5QL18-F1
#
_cell.length_a   1.000
_cell.length_b   1.000
_cell.length_c   1.000
_cell.angle_alpha   90.00
_cell.angle_beta   90.00
_cell.angle_gamma   90.00
#
_symmetry.space_group_name_H-M   'P 1'
#
loop_
_entity.id
_entity.type
_entity.pdbx_description
1 polymer ?
#
loop_
_entity_poly.entity_id
_entity_poly.type
_entity_poly.pdbx_seq_one_letter_code
_entity_poly.pdbx_strand_id
1 'polypeptide(L)'
;MSAFRVTVERQAAKQIFRDAIAIAQDRSIPLLTTQWDSAIATLIQCLATRYALEKQTALSQRASQLVISTHFQLKIIEFVEMLTARSLEGQIAAIVMGAALAVHFDQFTGFEVIVHPVNQSGASSQEVGDIDIKREGQLFGTVEVKDKPFSEQDVDHAAFKASQYGLTSITFAIGANGQCIEASSQQIAQTVLTKRGVNVIFIEQVSFVKSAIALCPNLTFTTFWEKLRYYAINARVKDDVFSHMEAVLQAMQILE
;
A
#
# COMPACT_ATOMS: atom_id res chain seq x y z
N MET A 1 0.78 -20.95 2.87
CA MET A 1 0.94 -21.27 4.32
C MET A 1 -0.34 -21.74 5.02
N SER A 2 -1.56 -21.60 4.47
CA SER A 2 -2.80 -21.94 5.20
C SER A 2 -3.13 -23.45 5.26
N ALA A 3 -2.85 -24.22 4.20
CA ALA A 3 -3.19 -25.65 4.15
C ALA A 3 -2.39 -26.52 5.14
N PHE A 4 -1.13 -26.15 5.42
CA PHE A 4 -0.26 -26.88 6.35
C PHE A 4 -0.75 -26.74 7.80
N ARG A 5 -1.24 -25.54 8.17
CA ARG A 5 -1.75 -25.24 9.52
C ARG A 5 -3.03 -26.02 9.85
N VAL A 6 -3.96 -26.09 8.90
CA VAL A 6 -5.21 -26.87 9.01
C VAL A 6 -4.93 -28.37 9.16
N THR A 7 -3.87 -28.87 8.53
CA THR A 7 -3.51 -30.30 8.57
C THR A 7 -2.92 -30.68 9.93
N VAL A 8 -2.05 -29.84 10.50
CA VAL A 8 -1.48 -30.01 11.84
C VAL A 8 -2.55 -29.94 12.93
N GLU A 9 -3.52 -29.02 12.83
CA GLU A 9 -4.64 -28.89 13.76
C GLU A 9 -5.56 -30.13 13.77
N ARG A 10 -5.83 -30.71 12.59
CA ARG A 10 -6.58 -31.99 12.48
C ARG A 10 -5.86 -33.17 13.11
N GLN A 11 -4.53 -33.20 13.03
CA GLN A 11 -3.72 -34.28 13.57
C GLN A 11 -3.62 -34.21 15.10
N ALA A 12 -3.46 -33.00 15.64
CA ALA A 12 -3.48 -32.76 17.08
C ALA A 12 -4.86 -33.09 17.70
N ALA A 13 -5.96 -32.68 17.05
CA ALA A 13 -7.31 -33.02 17.50
C ALA A 13 -7.58 -34.55 17.48
N LYS A 14 -7.09 -35.24 16.45
CA LYS A 14 -7.18 -36.71 16.35
C LYS A 14 -6.38 -37.42 17.44
N GLN A 15 -5.21 -36.91 17.81
CA GLN A 15 -4.39 -37.53 18.86
C GLN A 15 -5.05 -37.39 20.23
N ILE A 16 -5.57 -36.21 20.55
CA ILE A 16 -6.28 -35.97 21.82
C ILE A 16 -7.53 -36.84 21.94
N PHE A 17 -8.28 -37.01 20.85
CA PHE A 17 -9.42 -37.93 20.84
C PHE A 17 -9.01 -39.39 21.08
N ARG A 18 -7.88 -39.84 20.53
CA ARG A 18 -7.36 -41.18 20.77
C ARG A 18 -6.92 -41.38 22.21
N ASP A 19 -6.23 -40.40 22.79
CA ASP A 19 -5.74 -40.48 24.17
C ASP A 19 -6.92 -40.50 25.15
N ALA A 20 -7.97 -39.71 24.90
CA ALA A 20 -9.20 -39.73 25.68
C ALA A 20 -9.94 -41.08 25.59
N ILE A 21 -10.01 -41.68 24.39
CA ILE A 21 -10.60 -43.01 24.20
C ILE A 21 -9.76 -44.11 24.89
N ALA A 22 -8.43 -44.01 24.85
CA ALA A 22 -7.54 -44.97 25.50
C ALA A 22 -7.70 -44.96 27.03
N ILE A 23 -7.77 -43.76 27.63
CA ILE A 23 -8.10 -43.58 29.06
C ILE A 23 -9.51 -44.11 29.34
N ALA A 24 -10.45 -43.93 28.40
CA ALA A 24 -11.81 -44.41 28.56
C ALA A 24 -11.96 -45.94 28.53
N GLN A 25 -11.02 -46.63 27.90
CA GLN A 25 -11.06 -48.07 27.66
C GLN A 25 -10.20 -48.87 28.64
N ASP A 26 -9.42 -48.21 29.50
CA ASP A 26 -8.65 -48.87 30.55
C ASP A 26 -9.57 -49.39 31.66
N ARG A 27 -9.86 -50.70 31.60
CA ARG A 27 -10.77 -51.42 32.52
C ARG A 27 -10.16 -51.69 33.90
N SER A 28 -8.91 -51.31 34.13
CA SER A 28 -8.25 -51.48 35.44
C SER A 28 -8.63 -50.39 36.45
N ILE A 29 -9.36 -49.36 36.02
CA ILE A 29 -9.79 -48.24 36.85
C ILE A 29 -11.29 -48.37 37.17
N PRO A 30 -11.68 -48.77 38.40
CA PRO A 30 -13.09 -48.87 38.77
C PRO A 30 -13.62 -47.48 39.07
N LEU A 31 -14.27 -46.84 38.09
CA LEU A 31 -14.91 -45.54 38.27
C LEU A 31 -16.43 -45.71 38.21
N LEU A 32 -17.13 -45.24 39.25
CA LEU A 32 -18.60 -45.14 39.28
C LEU A 32 -19.07 -44.25 38.12
N THR A 33 -20.26 -44.50 37.57
CA THR A 33 -20.80 -43.78 36.39
C THR A 33 -20.75 -42.24 36.51
N THR A 34 -20.90 -41.70 37.71
CA THR A 34 -20.77 -40.25 38.00
C THR A 34 -19.35 -39.68 37.85
N GLN A 35 -18.31 -40.53 37.92
CA GLN A 35 -16.92 -40.11 37.73
C GLN A 35 -16.54 -40.03 36.24
N TRP A 36 -17.20 -40.80 35.37
CA TRP A 36 -17.05 -40.68 33.91
C TRP A 36 -17.61 -39.36 33.38
N ASP A 37 -18.80 -38.97 33.84
CA ASP A 37 -19.41 -37.69 33.47
C ASP A 37 -18.53 -36.51 33.92
N SER A 38 -17.94 -36.61 35.12
CA SER A 38 -17.00 -35.62 35.64
C SER A 38 -15.70 -35.53 34.81
N ALA A 39 -15.14 -36.68 34.41
CA ALA A 39 -13.92 -36.74 33.60
C ALA A 39 -14.14 -36.18 32.18
N ILE A 40 -15.27 -36.52 31.54
CA ILE A 40 -15.65 -36.01 30.22
C ILE A 40 -15.94 -34.50 30.29
N ALA A 41 -16.68 -34.04 31.32
CA ALA A 41 -16.93 -32.61 31.52
C ALA A 41 -15.63 -31.82 31.72
N THR A 42 -14.68 -32.38 32.48
CA THR A 42 -13.35 -31.79 32.70
C THR A 42 -12.57 -31.71 31.38
N LEU A 43 -12.59 -32.76 30.56
CA LEU A 43 -11.92 -32.76 29.25
C LEU A 43 -12.51 -31.71 28.29
N ILE A 44 -13.84 -31.61 28.23
CA ILE A 44 -14.54 -30.60 27.42
C ILE A 44 -14.16 -29.19 27.88
N GLN A 45 -14.12 -28.96 29.20
CA GLN A 45 -13.73 -27.66 29.76
C GLN A 45 -12.27 -27.31 29.43
N CYS A 46 -11.35 -28.27 29.50
CA CYS A 46 -9.95 -28.08 29.13
C CYS A 46 -9.80 -27.74 27.63
N LEU A 47 -10.51 -28.43 26.75
CA LEU A 47 -10.50 -28.17 25.31
C LEU A 47 -11.09 -26.80 24.96
N ALA A 48 -12.22 -26.43 25.58
CA ALA A 48 -12.84 -25.13 25.40
C ALA A 48 -11.92 -24.00 25.89
N THR A 49 -11.28 -24.19 27.04
CA THR A 49 -10.30 -23.23 27.60
C THR A 49 -9.09 -23.07 26.69
N ARG A 50 -8.53 -24.18 26.18
CA ARG A 50 -7.39 -24.12 25.25
C ARG A 50 -7.76 -23.40 23.95
N TYR A 51 -8.92 -23.71 23.37
CA TYR A 51 -9.40 -23.02 22.17
C TYR A 51 -9.62 -21.52 22.41
N ALA A 52 -10.18 -21.16 23.56
CA ALA A 52 -10.35 -19.76 23.94
C ALA A 52 -9.00 -19.04 24.11
N LEU A 53 -8.02 -19.67 24.75
CA LEU A 53 -6.66 -19.14 24.92
C LEU A 53 -5.92 -18.99 23.59
N GLU A 54 -6.03 -19.97 22.69
CA GLU A 54 -5.44 -19.91 21.34
C GLU A 54 -6.06 -18.76 20.53
N LYS A 55 -7.40 -18.62 20.56
CA LYS A 55 -8.11 -17.54 19.89
C LYS A 55 -7.73 -16.17 20.47
N GLN A 56 -7.64 -16.07 21.80
CA GLN A 56 -7.23 -14.84 22.47
C GLN A 56 -5.77 -14.48 22.14
N THR A 57 -4.87 -15.46 22.10
CA THR A 57 -3.47 -15.27 21.73
C THR A 57 -3.35 -14.82 20.27
N ALA A 58 -4.10 -15.41 19.35
CA ALA A 58 -4.13 -14.98 17.95
C ALA A 58 -4.68 -13.54 17.78
N LEU A 59 -5.70 -13.17 18.56
CA LEU A 59 -6.23 -11.80 18.58
C LEU A 59 -5.21 -10.81 19.17
N SER A 60 -4.54 -11.17 20.27
CA SER A 60 -3.48 -10.35 20.87
C SER A 60 -2.29 -10.19 19.93
N GLN A 61 -1.83 -11.26 19.27
CA GLN A 61 -0.76 -11.18 18.26
C GLN A 61 -1.15 -10.28 17.09
N ARG A 62 -2.38 -10.41 16.60
CA ARG A 62 -2.90 -9.54 15.52
C ARG A 62 -3.00 -8.08 15.97
N ALA A 63 -3.45 -7.84 17.21
CA ALA A 63 -3.48 -6.49 17.79
C ALA A 63 -2.08 -5.90 17.90
N SER A 64 -1.08 -6.67 18.38
CA SER A 64 0.32 -6.23 18.43
C SER A 64 0.89 -5.95 17.03
N GLN A 65 0.60 -6.79 16.04
CA GLN A 65 1.01 -6.57 14.65
C GLN A 65 0.38 -5.31 14.06
N LEU A 66 -0.89 -5.05 14.35
CA LEU A 66 -1.58 -3.83 13.92
C LEU A 66 -0.96 -2.58 14.57
N VAL A 67 -0.66 -2.60 15.86
CA VAL A 67 -0.01 -1.48 16.57
C VAL A 67 1.36 -1.17 15.96
N ILE A 68 2.17 -2.21 15.71
CA ILE A 68 3.48 -2.08 15.08
C ILE A 68 3.36 -1.51 13.66
N SER A 69 2.42 -2.02 12.86
CA SER A 69 2.15 -1.52 11.51
C SER A 69 1.74 -0.04 11.51
N THR A 70 0.82 0.36 12.39
CA THR A 70 0.38 1.77 12.50
C THR A 70 1.55 2.70 12.84
N HIS A 71 2.46 2.27 13.73
CA HIS A 71 3.66 3.06 14.05
C HIS A 71 4.58 3.24 12.83
N PHE A 72 4.75 2.21 12.00
CA PHE A 72 5.51 2.32 10.76
C PHE A 72 4.82 3.20 9.73
N GLN A 73 3.50 3.09 9.58
CA GLN A 73 2.72 3.91 8.64
C GLN A 73 2.79 5.40 9.00
N LEU A 74 2.71 5.74 10.29
CA LEU A 74 2.90 7.12 10.75
C LEU A 74 4.29 7.66 10.41
N LYS A 75 5.35 6.87 10.65
CA LYS A 75 6.72 7.25 10.25
C LYS A 75 6.86 7.50 8.75
N ILE A 76 6.22 6.69 7.91
CA ILE A 76 6.22 6.92 6.46
C ILE A 76 5.52 8.23 6.12
N ILE A 77 4.37 8.51 6.75
CA ILE A 77 3.62 9.74 6.51
C ILE A 77 4.45 10.97 6.90
N GLU A 78 5.03 10.98 8.10
CA GLU A 78 5.90 12.07 8.57
C GLU A 78 7.11 12.27 7.63
N PHE A 79 7.72 11.16 7.20
CA PHE A 79 8.82 11.19 6.23
C PHE A 79 8.39 11.83 4.91
N VAL A 80 7.24 11.44 4.37
CA VAL A 80 6.69 11.99 3.12
C VAL A 80 6.40 13.48 3.27
N GLU A 81 5.82 13.91 4.38
CA GLU A 81 5.52 15.33 4.65
C GLU A 81 6.79 16.17 4.68
N MET A 82 7.84 15.71 5.37
CA MET A 82 9.12 16.44 5.40
C MET A 82 9.86 16.39 4.07
N LEU A 83 9.80 15.27 3.36
CA LEU A 83 10.45 15.14 2.06
C LEU A 83 9.82 16.08 1.04
N THR A 84 8.49 16.14 1.00
CA THR A 84 7.72 16.96 0.04
C THR A 84 7.64 18.44 0.42
N ALA A 85 8.08 18.83 1.62
CA ALA A 85 8.16 20.24 2.03
C ALA A 85 9.14 21.07 1.17
N ARG A 86 10.10 20.41 0.52
CA ARG A 86 11.03 21.06 -0.42
C ARG A 86 10.75 20.56 -1.83
N SER A 87 10.48 21.47 -2.75
CA SER A 87 10.45 21.13 -4.18
C SER A 87 11.85 21.17 -4.77
N LEU A 88 12.17 20.12 -5.54
CA LEU A 88 13.36 20.05 -6.39
C LEU A 88 12.89 19.79 -7.82
N GLU A 89 12.36 20.84 -8.46
CA GLU A 89 11.83 20.80 -9.83
C GLU A 89 10.72 19.75 -10.01
N GLY A 90 9.91 19.50 -8.97
CA GLY A 90 8.86 18.48 -9.00
C GLY A 90 9.35 17.03 -9.01
N GLN A 91 10.67 16.77 -9.02
CA GLN A 91 11.22 15.40 -9.03
C GLN A 91 10.83 14.62 -7.77
N ILE A 92 10.88 15.26 -6.60
CA ILE A 92 10.43 14.67 -5.33
C ILE A 92 8.96 14.28 -5.41
N ALA A 93 8.11 15.16 -5.94
CA ALA A 93 6.70 14.90 -6.06
C ALA A 93 6.44 13.67 -6.96
N ALA A 94 7.12 13.57 -8.09
CA ALA A 94 6.99 12.43 -8.99
C ALA A 94 7.39 11.10 -8.34
N ILE A 95 8.57 11.02 -7.71
CA ILE A 95 9.04 9.75 -7.13
C ILE A 95 8.22 9.33 -5.90
N VAL A 96 7.73 10.28 -5.10
CA VAL A 96 6.86 9.97 -3.95
C VAL A 96 5.51 9.45 -4.40
N MET A 97 4.90 10.10 -5.40
CA MET A 97 3.64 9.64 -5.98
C MET A 97 3.80 8.26 -6.62
N GLY A 98 4.89 8.03 -7.35
CA GLY A 98 5.23 6.74 -7.94
C GLY A 98 5.44 5.64 -6.91
N ALA A 99 6.17 5.91 -5.84
CA ALA A 99 6.37 4.96 -4.75
C ALA A 99 5.05 4.58 -4.06
N ALA A 100 4.17 5.55 -3.80
CA ALA A 100 2.86 5.30 -3.20
C ALA A 100 1.94 4.47 -4.11
N LEU A 101 1.92 4.77 -5.41
CA LEU A 101 1.20 3.97 -6.41
C LEU A 101 1.75 2.54 -6.47
N ALA A 102 3.07 2.39 -6.54
CA ALA A 102 3.71 1.07 -6.63
C ALA A 102 3.39 0.20 -5.42
N VAL A 103 3.48 0.77 -4.21
CA VAL A 103 3.13 0.06 -2.98
C VAL A 103 1.67 -0.40 -2.99
N HIS A 104 0.75 0.40 -3.53
CA HIS A 104 -0.63 -0.01 -3.69
C HIS A 104 -0.79 -1.11 -4.74
N PHE A 105 -0.18 -0.95 -5.92
CA PHE A 105 -0.35 -1.85 -7.06
C PHE A 105 0.40 -3.17 -6.94
N ASP A 106 1.49 -3.24 -6.16
CA ASP A 106 2.25 -4.47 -5.90
C ASP A 106 1.41 -5.55 -5.20
N GLN A 107 0.28 -5.17 -4.59
CA GLN A 107 -0.67 -6.11 -4.02
C GLN A 107 -1.46 -6.90 -5.08
N PHE A 108 -1.41 -6.45 -6.34
CA PHE A 108 -2.14 -7.04 -7.47
C PHE A 108 -1.17 -7.60 -8.51
N THR A 109 -1.53 -8.75 -9.07
CA THR A 109 -0.74 -9.38 -10.13
C THR A 109 -0.88 -8.64 -11.45
N GLY A 110 0.22 -8.51 -12.19
CA GLY A 110 0.22 -8.01 -13.56
C GLY A 110 0.26 -6.48 -13.68
N PHE A 111 0.32 -5.74 -12.58
CA PHE A 111 0.49 -4.29 -12.59
C PHE A 111 1.97 -3.90 -12.54
N GLU A 112 2.30 -2.80 -13.20
CA GLU A 112 3.63 -2.18 -13.20
C GLU A 112 3.46 -0.66 -13.13
N VAL A 113 4.20 -0.01 -12.23
CA VAL A 113 4.24 1.45 -12.12
C VAL A 113 5.58 1.95 -12.65
N ILE A 114 5.53 2.87 -13.59
CA ILE A 114 6.68 3.44 -14.30
C ILE A 114 6.70 4.95 -14.03
N VAL A 115 7.76 5.44 -13.39
CA VAL A 115 7.99 6.88 -13.18
C VAL A 115 8.98 7.35 -14.24
N HIS A 116 8.57 8.31 -15.05
CA HIS A 116 9.39 8.86 -16.11
C HIS A 116 10.26 10.03 -15.60
N PRO A 117 11.39 10.32 -16.27
CA PRO A 117 12.23 11.45 -15.91
C PRO A 117 11.52 12.81 -16.12
N VAL A 118 11.25 13.52 -15.03
CA VAL A 118 10.52 14.81 -15.01
C VAL A 118 11.18 15.90 -15.88
N ASN A 119 12.50 15.82 -16.07
CA ASN A 119 13.29 16.85 -16.76
C ASN A 119 13.61 16.53 -18.23
N GLN A 120 13.02 15.49 -18.82
CA GLN A 120 13.24 15.10 -20.22
C GLN A 120 11.94 14.94 -21.01
N SER A 121 10.95 15.79 -20.74
CA SER A 121 9.67 15.79 -21.46
C SER A 121 9.89 15.72 -22.98
N GLY A 122 9.38 14.67 -23.61
CA GLY A 122 9.43 14.46 -25.06
C GLY A 122 10.59 13.60 -25.58
N ALA A 123 11.45 13.04 -24.71
CA ALA A 123 12.53 12.15 -25.16
C ALA A 123 12.05 10.71 -25.45
N SER A 124 10.91 10.29 -24.88
CA SER A 124 10.35 8.95 -25.07
C SER A 124 9.02 9.01 -25.82
N SER A 125 8.95 8.32 -26.97
CA SER A 125 7.72 8.21 -27.78
C SER A 125 6.56 7.46 -27.09
N GLN A 126 6.81 6.85 -25.92
CA GLN A 126 5.84 5.99 -25.22
C GLN A 126 5.37 6.55 -23.87
N GLU A 127 5.83 7.73 -23.44
CA GLU A 127 5.39 8.34 -22.17
C GLU A 127 4.06 9.09 -22.34
N VAL A 128 3.07 8.78 -21.50
CA VAL A 128 1.78 9.47 -21.54
C VAL A 128 1.76 10.64 -20.56
N GLY A 129 1.96 10.36 -19.28
CA GLY A 129 2.17 11.35 -18.21
C GLY A 129 3.50 11.15 -17.48
N ASP A 130 3.70 11.84 -16.36
CA ASP A 130 4.91 11.68 -15.53
C ASP A 130 5.02 10.26 -14.93
N ILE A 131 3.88 9.63 -14.66
CA ILE A 131 3.81 8.26 -14.12
C ILE A 131 2.78 7.46 -14.91
N ASP A 132 3.22 6.36 -15.51
CA ASP A 132 2.35 5.43 -16.21
C ASP A 132 2.15 4.16 -15.38
N ILE A 133 0.91 3.68 -15.35
CA ILE A 133 0.53 2.41 -14.72
C ILE A 133 0.15 1.47 -15.85
N LYS A 134 0.84 0.34 -15.95
CA LYS A 134 0.51 -0.72 -16.90
C LYS A 134 -0.15 -1.89 -16.20
N ARG A 135 -1.01 -2.59 -16.93
CA ARG A 135 -1.55 -3.89 -16.57
C ARG A 135 -1.31 -4.85 -17.73
N GLU A 136 -0.60 -5.94 -17.48
CA GLU A 136 -0.27 -6.96 -18.50
C GLU A 136 0.42 -6.33 -19.72
N GLY A 137 1.28 -5.33 -19.49
CA GLY A 137 2.02 -4.59 -20.52
C GLY A 137 1.23 -3.50 -21.25
N GLN A 138 -0.09 -3.41 -21.03
CA GLN A 138 -0.93 -2.36 -21.62
C GLN A 138 -1.11 -1.18 -20.67
N LEU A 139 -1.22 0.03 -21.20
CA LEU A 139 -1.47 1.22 -20.39
C LEU A 139 -2.83 1.12 -19.71
N PHE A 140 -2.82 1.12 -18.38
CA PHE A 140 -4.02 1.03 -17.54
C PHE A 140 -4.47 2.41 -17.04
N GLY A 141 -3.51 3.26 -16.71
CA GLY A 141 -3.77 4.62 -16.24
C GLY A 141 -2.50 5.45 -16.25
N THR A 142 -2.66 6.75 -16.09
CA THR A 142 -1.52 7.68 -16.07
C THR A 142 -1.78 8.81 -15.08
N VAL A 143 -0.70 9.35 -14.53
CA VAL A 143 -0.70 10.46 -13.57
C VAL A 143 0.25 11.54 -14.07
N GLU A 144 -0.29 12.74 -14.15
CA GLU A 144 0.49 13.98 -14.33
C GLU A 144 0.75 14.59 -12.95
N VAL A 145 1.98 14.96 -12.64
CA VAL A 145 2.36 15.53 -11.35
C VAL A 145 2.60 17.03 -11.51
N LYS A 146 1.92 17.85 -10.71
CA LYS A 146 2.06 19.31 -10.72
C LYS A 146 2.51 19.80 -9.36
N ASP A 147 3.79 20.11 -9.25
CA ASP A 147 4.41 20.76 -8.08
C ASP A 147 4.84 22.20 -8.42
N LYS A 148 4.05 22.86 -9.26
CA LYS A 148 4.15 24.28 -9.64
C LYS A 148 2.78 24.75 -10.17
N PRO A 149 2.55 26.06 -10.31
CA PRO A 149 1.34 26.56 -10.95
C PRO A 149 1.10 25.94 -12.33
N PHE A 150 -0.15 25.60 -12.64
CA PHE A 150 -0.56 24.97 -13.90
C PHE A 150 -1.89 25.52 -14.39
N SER A 151 -2.03 25.58 -15.71
CA SER A 151 -3.16 26.20 -16.43
C SER A 151 -4.11 25.16 -17.03
N GLU A 152 -5.23 25.62 -17.60
CA GLU A 152 -6.12 24.78 -18.41
C GLU A 152 -5.37 24.15 -19.59
N GLN A 153 -4.42 24.87 -20.19
CA GLN A 153 -3.65 24.37 -21.34
C GLN A 153 -2.80 23.15 -20.97
N ASP A 154 -2.20 23.16 -19.78
CA ASP A 154 -1.43 22.01 -19.26
C ASP A 154 -2.33 20.77 -19.11
N VAL A 155 -3.55 20.97 -18.60
CA VAL A 155 -4.53 19.90 -18.40
C VAL A 155 -5.07 19.37 -19.74
N ASP A 156 -5.42 20.26 -20.67
CA ASP A 156 -5.89 19.89 -22.00
C ASP A 156 -4.83 19.11 -22.79
N HIS A 157 -3.55 19.50 -22.67
CA HIS A 157 -2.45 18.79 -23.31
C HIS A 157 -2.27 17.37 -22.76
N ALA A 158 -2.23 17.20 -21.43
CA ALA A 158 -2.11 15.89 -20.81
C ALA A 158 -3.32 14.98 -21.13
N ALA A 159 -4.53 15.52 -21.07
CA ALA A 159 -5.75 14.79 -21.41
C ALA A 159 -5.81 14.42 -22.90
N PHE A 160 -5.32 15.29 -23.80
CA PHE A 160 -5.19 14.95 -25.21
C PHE A 160 -4.20 13.80 -25.42
N LYS A 161 -3.03 13.82 -24.78
CA LYS A 161 -2.09 12.68 -24.84
C LYS A 161 -2.75 11.40 -24.33
N ALA A 162 -3.39 11.45 -23.16
CA ALA A 162 -4.08 10.29 -22.58
C ALA A 162 -5.16 9.71 -23.52
N SER A 163 -5.93 10.56 -24.22
CA SER A 163 -6.95 10.09 -25.16
C SER A 163 -6.37 9.41 -26.39
N GLN A 164 -5.17 9.81 -26.86
CA GLN A 164 -4.48 9.12 -27.97
C GLN A 164 -4.12 7.67 -27.61
N TYR A 165 -3.99 7.36 -26.32
CA TYR A 165 -3.73 6.01 -25.81
C TYR A 165 -5.00 5.30 -25.32
N GLY A 166 -6.18 5.85 -25.60
CA GLY A 166 -7.47 5.22 -25.26
C GLY A 166 -7.87 5.33 -23.78
N LEU A 167 -7.17 6.15 -22.99
CA LEU A 167 -7.57 6.39 -21.60
C LEU A 167 -8.80 7.30 -21.55
N THR A 168 -9.79 6.92 -20.74
CA THR A 168 -10.99 7.72 -20.47
C THR A 168 -10.87 8.56 -19.20
N SER A 169 -9.75 8.42 -18.46
CA SER A 169 -9.47 9.19 -17.26
C SER A 169 -7.97 9.42 -17.09
N ILE A 170 -7.62 10.57 -16.54
CA ILE A 170 -6.25 10.92 -16.11
C ILE A 170 -6.30 11.53 -14.71
N THR A 171 -5.26 11.27 -13.92
CA THR A 171 -5.09 11.84 -12.59
C THR A 171 -4.07 12.96 -12.62
N PHE A 172 -4.38 14.09 -12.00
CA PHE A 172 -3.47 15.18 -11.71
C PHE A 172 -3.14 15.16 -10.21
N ALA A 173 -1.90 14.78 -9.88
CA ALA A 173 -1.40 14.80 -8.52
C ALA A 173 -0.77 16.17 -8.22
N ILE A 174 -1.40 16.92 -7.34
CA ILE A 174 -1.02 18.28 -6.96
C ILE A 174 -0.03 18.19 -5.79
N GLY A 175 1.21 18.60 -6.04
CA GLY A 175 2.27 18.71 -5.05
C GLY A 175 2.15 19.99 -4.22
N ALA A 176 3.05 20.17 -3.25
CA ALA A 176 2.97 21.27 -2.27
C ALA A 176 2.96 22.68 -2.90
N ASN A 177 3.55 22.84 -4.09
CA ASN A 177 3.59 24.11 -4.82
C ASN A 177 2.66 24.11 -6.04
N GLY A 178 1.86 23.06 -6.20
CA GLY A 178 0.88 22.92 -7.26
C GLY A 178 -0.32 23.82 -7.02
N GLN A 179 -0.66 24.66 -8.00
CA GLN A 179 -1.87 25.47 -7.94
C GLN A 179 -2.46 25.63 -9.33
N CYS A 180 -3.75 25.34 -9.45
CA CYS A 180 -4.47 25.64 -10.67
C CYS A 180 -4.68 27.16 -10.80
N ILE A 181 -4.26 27.73 -11.92
CA ILE A 181 -4.43 29.15 -12.23
C ILE A 181 -5.57 29.37 -13.23
N GLU A 182 -6.07 30.60 -13.30
CA GLU A 182 -7.06 31.10 -14.28
C GLU A 182 -8.50 30.60 -14.11
N ALA A 183 -8.72 29.35 -13.71
CA ALA A 183 -10.04 28.78 -13.46
C ALA A 183 -10.00 27.77 -12.31
N SER A 184 -11.17 27.39 -11.79
CA SER A 184 -11.23 26.30 -10.81
C SER A 184 -10.96 24.96 -11.50
N SER A 185 -10.30 24.04 -10.79
CA SER A 185 -10.01 22.69 -11.30
C SER A 185 -11.27 21.95 -11.76
N GLN A 186 -12.41 22.19 -11.11
CA GLN A 186 -13.69 21.60 -11.50
C GLN A 186 -14.20 22.10 -12.85
N GLN A 187 -14.06 23.40 -13.12
CA GLN A 187 -14.43 23.97 -14.43
C GLN A 187 -13.53 23.41 -15.53
N ILE A 188 -12.23 23.34 -15.29
CA ILE A 188 -11.27 22.76 -16.24
C ILE A 188 -11.58 21.28 -16.51
N ALA A 189 -11.85 20.48 -15.47
CA ALA A 189 -12.24 19.09 -15.64
C ALA A 189 -13.48 18.93 -16.53
N GLN A 190 -14.49 19.79 -16.35
CA GLN A 190 -15.71 19.76 -17.16
C GLN A 190 -15.45 20.16 -18.61
N THR A 191 -14.63 21.19 -18.84
CA THR A 191 -14.23 21.62 -20.19
C THR A 191 -13.48 20.51 -20.91
N VAL A 192 -12.49 19.90 -20.25
CA VAL A 192 -11.69 18.81 -20.81
C VAL A 192 -12.50 17.56 -21.07
N LEU A 193 -13.41 17.18 -20.16
CA LEU A 193 -14.33 16.05 -20.37
C LEU A 193 -15.19 16.26 -21.62
N THR A 194 -15.75 17.47 -21.78
CA THR A 194 -16.60 17.81 -22.93
C THR A 194 -15.81 17.82 -24.25
N LYS A 195 -14.58 18.35 -24.22
CA LYS A 195 -13.73 18.54 -25.40
C LYS A 195 -12.99 17.26 -25.82
N ARG A 196 -12.54 16.46 -24.87
CA ARG A 196 -11.63 15.31 -25.08
C ARG A 196 -12.24 13.95 -24.76
N GLY A 197 -13.38 13.91 -24.08
CA GLY A 197 -13.97 12.66 -23.58
C GLY A 197 -13.13 12.00 -22.47
N VAL A 198 -12.25 12.77 -21.81
CA VAL A 198 -11.36 12.30 -20.75
C VAL A 198 -11.75 12.96 -19.43
N ASN A 199 -12.03 12.14 -18.43
CA ASN A 199 -12.26 12.60 -17.07
C ASN A 199 -10.93 12.99 -16.39
N VAL A 200 -10.84 14.20 -15.85
CA VAL A 200 -9.65 14.65 -15.13
C VAL A 200 -9.93 14.64 -13.62
N ILE A 201 -9.12 13.88 -12.88
CA ILE A 201 -9.24 13.76 -11.42
C ILE A 201 -8.08 14.51 -10.77
N PHE A 202 -8.39 15.58 -10.05
CA PHE A 202 -7.40 16.32 -9.26
C PHE A 202 -7.31 15.74 -7.85
N ILE A 203 -6.11 15.43 -7.39
CA ILE A 203 -5.85 14.91 -6.05
C ILE A 203 -4.67 15.64 -5.41
N GLU A 204 -4.78 15.96 -4.13
CA GLU A 204 -3.64 16.42 -3.33
C GLU A 204 -2.70 15.25 -3.08
N GLN A 205 -1.43 15.42 -3.43
CA GLN A 205 -0.45 14.34 -3.44
C GLN A 205 -0.31 13.68 -2.07
N VAL A 206 -0.06 14.46 -1.01
CA VAL A 206 0.15 13.93 0.35
C VAL A 206 -1.11 13.21 0.85
N SER A 207 -2.30 13.72 0.55
CA SER A 207 -3.57 13.09 0.89
C SER A 207 -3.75 11.74 0.20
N PHE A 208 -3.35 11.64 -1.07
CA PHE A 208 -3.35 10.37 -1.78
C PHE A 208 -2.35 9.39 -1.18
N VAL A 209 -1.13 9.83 -0.88
CA VAL A 209 -0.10 8.96 -0.27
C VAL A 209 -0.57 8.39 1.06
N LYS A 210 -1.18 9.22 1.93
CA LYS A 210 -1.81 8.76 3.18
C LYS A 210 -2.86 7.69 2.94
N SER A 211 -3.69 7.87 1.91
CA SER A 211 -4.73 6.90 1.53
C SER A 211 -4.12 5.59 1.02
N ALA A 212 -3.09 5.66 0.17
CA ALA A 212 -2.38 4.48 -0.33
C ALA A 212 -1.75 3.69 0.82
N ILE A 213 -1.06 4.37 1.75
CA ILE A 213 -0.47 3.75 2.95
C ILE A 213 -1.54 3.04 3.80
N ALA A 214 -2.68 3.70 4.03
CA ALA A 214 -3.78 3.13 4.80
C ALA A 214 -4.37 1.85 4.15
N LEU A 215 -4.35 1.78 2.82
CA LEU A 215 -4.77 0.61 2.05
C LEU A 215 -3.69 -0.50 1.97
N CYS A 216 -2.52 -0.29 2.58
CA CYS A 216 -1.41 -1.22 2.59
C CYS A 216 -1.04 -1.60 4.04
N PRO A 217 -1.83 -2.47 4.71
CA PRO A 217 -1.68 -2.74 6.16
C PRO A 217 -0.38 -3.45 6.55
N ASN A 218 0.37 -4.00 5.59
CA ASN A 218 1.66 -4.65 5.81
C ASN A 218 2.84 -3.81 5.32
N LEU A 219 2.61 -2.55 4.94
CA LEU A 219 3.66 -1.66 4.47
C LEU A 219 4.63 -1.33 5.60
N THR A 220 5.91 -1.53 5.35
CA THR A 220 7.00 -1.12 6.25
C THR A 220 7.73 0.08 5.69
N PHE A 221 8.42 0.83 6.55
CA PHE A 221 9.27 1.94 6.10
C PHE A 221 10.33 1.47 5.11
N THR A 222 10.99 0.33 5.38
CA THR A 222 12.00 -0.26 4.50
C THR A 222 11.46 -0.50 3.09
N THR A 223 10.28 -1.12 2.97
CA THR A 223 9.66 -1.37 1.66
C THR A 223 9.33 -0.07 0.92
N PHE A 224 8.80 0.93 1.63
CA PHE A 224 8.51 2.23 1.02
C PHE A 224 9.80 2.93 0.56
N TRP A 225 10.84 2.91 1.40
CA TRP A 225 12.15 3.49 1.11
C TRP A 225 12.84 2.85 -0.09
N GLU A 226 12.79 1.51 -0.19
CA GLU A 226 13.33 0.77 -1.33
C GLU A 226 12.61 1.17 -2.63
N LYS A 227 11.29 1.31 -2.61
CA LYS A 227 10.51 1.79 -3.77
C LYS A 227 10.86 3.22 -4.14
N LEU A 228 10.95 4.10 -3.16
CA LEU A 228 11.33 5.49 -3.38
C LEU A 228 12.73 5.60 -4.03
N ARG A 229 13.72 4.87 -3.51
CA ARG A 229 15.07 4.82 -4.09
C ARG A 229 15.08 4.22 -5.48
N TYR A 230 14.33 3.13 -5.70
CA TYR A 230 14.17 2.53 -7.02
C TYR A 230 13.66 3.57 -8.02
N TYR A 231 12.61 4.33 -7.70
CA TYR A 231 12.09 5.35 -8.62
C TYR A 231 13.00 6.57 -8.76
N ALA A 232 13.71 6.98 -7.71
CA ALA A 232 14.73 8.03 -7.82
C ALA A 232 15.80 7.65 -8.87
N ILE A 233 16.30 6.42 -8.83
CA ILE A 233 17.31 5.93 -9.79
C ILE A 233 16.72 5.85 -11.20
N ASN A 234 15.55 5.23 -11.37
CA ASN A 234 14.95 5.00 -12.69
C ASN A 234 14.48 6.30 -13.36
N ALA A 235 13.93 7.23 -12.57
CA ALA A 235 13.56 8.56 -13.05
C ALA A 235 14.78 9.47 -13.28
N ARG A 236 16.00 8.98 -12.99
CA ARG A 236 17.27 9.70 -13.19
C ARG A 236 17.25 11.07 -12.50
N VAL A 237 16.80 11.09 -11.25
CA VAL A 237 16.74 12.33 -10.47
C VAL A 237 18.14 12.87 -10.19
N LYS A 238 18.23 14.18 -9.91
CA LYS A 238 19.49 14.86 -9.58
C LYS A 238 20.04 14.42 -8.22
N ASP A 239 21.36 14.53 -8.03
CA ASP A 239 22.05 14.21 -6.76
C ASP A 239 21.51 15.00 -5.55
N ASP A 240 21.02 16.23 -5.78
CA ASP A 240 20.38 17.04 -4.74
C ASP A 240 19.12 16.36 -4.17
N VAL A 241 18.41 15.56 -4.97
CA VAL A 241 17.24 14.79 -4.52
C VAL A 241 17.68 13.67 -3.58
N PHE A 242 18.73 12.93 -3.93
CA PHE A 242 19.29 11.90 -3.05
C PHE A 242 19.81 12.51 -1.74
N SER A 243 20.53 13.63 -1.84
CA SER A 243 21.04 14.35 -0.67
C SER A 243 19.92 14.81 0.27
N HIS A 244 18.80 15.30 -0.30
CA HIS A 244 17.62 15.68 0.47
C HIS A 244 16.93 14.48 1.10
N MET A 245 16.79 13.36 0.39
CA MET A 245 16.23 12.11 0.93
C MET A 245 17.01 11.61 2.16
N GLU A 246 18.34 11.56 2.07
CA GLU A 246 19.21 11.13 3.17
C GLU A 246 19.16 12.11 4.36
N ALA A 247 19.13 13.43 4.08
CA ALA A 247 19.01 14.44 5.14
C ALA A 247 17.72 14.30 5.94
N VAL A 248 16.58 14.06 5.27
CA VAL A 248 15.29 13.83 5.94
C VAL A 248 15.33 12.51 6.75
N LEU A 249 15.90 11.45 6.18
CA LEU A 249 16.04 10.16 6.88
C LEU A 249 16.85 10.29 8.18
N GLN A 250 17.97 11.02 8.14
CA GLN A 250 18.82 11.31 9.30
C GLN A 250 18.09 12.15 10.34
N ALA A 251 17.37 13.19 9.92
CA ALA A 251 16.61 14.06 10.82
C ALA A 251 15.53 13.29 11.61
N MET A 252 14.97 12.22 11.03
CA MET A 252 13.94 11.41 11.67
C MET A 252 14.45 10.30 12.59
N GLN A 253 15.77 10.08 12.65
CA GLN A 253 16.36 8.94 13.38
C GLN A 253 15.72 7.60 12.99
N ILE A 254 15.32 7.43 11.71
CA ILE A 254 14.66 6.19 11.24
C ILE A 254 15.65 5.03 11.09
N LEU A 255 16.94 5.29 11.20
CA LEU A 255 18.01 4.29 11.26
C LEU A 255 18.50 4.09 12.70
N GLU A 256 17.62 3.54 13.56
CA GLU A 256 17.98 2.72 14.73
C GLU A 256 17.01 1.53 14.84
#